data_AF-A0A8I0KCR2-F1
#
_entry.id   AF-A0A8I0KCR2-F1
#
_cell.length_a   1.000
_cell.length_b   1.000
_cell.length_c   1.000
_cell.angle_alpha   90.00
_cell.angle_beta   90.00
_cell.angle_gamma   90.00
#
_symmetry.space_group_name_H-M   'P 1'
#
loop_
_entity.id
_entity.type
_entity.pdbx_description
1 polymer ?
#
loop_
_entity_poly.entity_id
_entity_poly.type
_entity_poly.pdbx_seq_one_letter_code
_entity_poly.pdbx_strand_id
1 'polypeptide(L)'
;MNTPIHNLQIEQAVLAALMTVSNSYSQVENLLTEEDFHATRHKLIFQAIVDLDSKNSPYDAVLVNQWLEMRNYSEAAGGEQYIMQILGDAPSSFYNLVSYAEKLKDLTTCRQVEAEAMKVINHARNLTVSRGELVQNAQTAFADLNTESGSESLFHIHDAASNTF
;
A
#
# COMPACT_ATOMS: atom_id res chain seq x y z
N MET A 1 20.83 4.57 -13.56
CA MET A 1 19.42 4.26 -13.89
C MET A 1 18.61 4.52 -12.63
N ASN A 2 17.60 5.40 -12.68
CA ASN A 2 16.70 5.56 -11.53
C ASN A 2 15.70 4.42 -11.59
N THR A 3 15.85 3.42 -10.73
CA THR A 3 14.90 2.31 -10.65
C THR A 3 13.58 2.86 -10.11
N PRO A 4 12.43 2.60 -10.76
CA PRO A 4 11.15 3.02 -10.22
C PRO A 4 10.91 2.45 -8.82
N ILE A 5 10.49 3.28 -7.86
CA ILE A 5 10.14 2.86 -6.49
C ILE A 5 8.70 2.29 -6.45
N HIS A 6 8.43 1.33 -7.33
CA HIS A 6 7.18 0.59 -7.39
C HIS A 6 7.42 -0.78 -8.02
N ASN A 7 6.51 -1.72 -7.73
CA ASN A 7 6.53 -3.03 -8.35
C ASN A 7 5.08 -3.51 -8.57
N LEU A 8 4.63 -3.44 -9.82
CA LEU A 8 3.25 -3.80 -10.18
C LEU A 8 2.98 -5.28 -9.93
N GLN A 9 3.96 -6.17 -10.06
CA GLN A 9 3.79 -7.59 -9.80
C GLN A 9 3.55 -7.87 -8.30
N ILE A 10 4.18 -7.10 -7.41
CA ILE A 10 3.90 -7.20 -5.96
C ILE A 10 2.47 -6.71 -5.66
N GLU A 11 2.07 -5.58 -6.23
CA GLU A 11 0.69 -5.07 -6.07
C GLU A 11 -0.36 -6.07 -6.58
N GLN A 12 -0.15 -6.64 -7.78
CA GLN A 12 -1.01 -7.66 -8.34
C GLN A 12 -1.06 -8.92 -7.46
N ALA A 13 0.07 -9.35 -6.92
CA ALA A 13 0.14 -10.50 -6.03
C ALA A 13 -0.69 -10.31 -4.76
N VAL A 14 -0.62 -9.13 -4.13
CA VAL A 14 -1.46 -8.79 -2.97
C VAL A 14 -2.95 -8.85 -3.33
N LEU A 15 -3.35 -8.17 -4.40
CA LEU A 15 -4.75 -8.14 -4.83
C LEU A 15 -5.27 -9.54 -5.20
N ALA A 16 -4.46 -10.35 -5.88
CA ALA A 16 -4.82 -11.71 -6.27
C ALA A 16 -5.07 -12.59 -5.03
N ALA A 17 -4.20 -12.49 -4.02
CA ALA A 17 -4.35 -13.24 -2.78
C ALA A 17 -5.61 -12.82 -2.02
N LEU A 18 -5.85 -11.51 -1.92
CA LEU A 18 -7.04 -10.95 -1.27
C LEU A 18 -8.35 -11.43 -1.93
N MET A 19 -8.40 -11.44 -3.27
CA MET A 19 -9.59 -11.85 -4.02
C MET A 19 -9.78 -13.37 -4.12
N THR A 20 -8.83 -14.18 -3.63
CA THR A 20 -8.86 -15.65 -3.73
C THR A 20 -9.12 -16.30 -2.38
N VAL A 21 -8.51 -15.80 -1.32
CA VAL A 21 -8.61 -16.39 0.03
C VAL A 21 -9.63 -15.60 0.83
N SER A 22 -10.72 -16.26 1.22
CA SER A 22 -11.77 -15.65 2.06
C SER A 22 -11.21 -15.11 3.37
N ASN A 23 -11.66 -13.93 3.80
CA ASN A 23 -11.27 -13.28 5.05
C ASN A 23 -9.77 -12.97 5.18
N SER A 24 -9.01 -13.00 4.07
CA SER A 24 -7.57 -12.77 4.08
C SER A 24 -7.17 -11.32 4.34
N TYR A 25 -8.06 -10.36 4.13
CA TYR A 25 -7.81 -8.94 4.44
C TYR A 25 -7.45 -8.70 5.91
N SER A 26 -8.07 -9.44 6.84
CA SER A 26 -7.75 -9.38 8.28
C SER A 26 -6.27 -9.60 8.61
N GLN A 27 -5.52 -10.29 7.74
CA GLN A 27 -4.08 -10.52 7.93
C GLN A 27 -3.23 -9.29 7.62
N VAL A 28 -3.78 -8.31 6.88
CA VAL A 28 -3.05 -7.14 6.37
C VAL A 28 -3.76 -5.81 6.63
N GLU A 29 -4.92 -5.83 7.30
CA GLU A 29 -5.75 -4.64 7.59
C GLU A 29 -5.00 -3.54 8.36
N ASN A 30 -4.04 -3.92 9.20
CA ASN A 30 -3.22 -3.00 10.00
C ASN A 30 -1.90 -2.65 9.31
N LEU A 31 -1.61 -3.24 8.15
CA LEU A 31 -0.35 -3.07 7.42
C LEU A 31 -0.54 -2.22 6.16
N LEU A 32 -1.62 -2.47 5.42
CA LEU A 32 -1.88 -1.88 4.11
C LEU A 32 -3.08 -0.95 4.10
N THR A 33 -2.93 0.12 3.33
CA THR A 33 -3.96 1.10 2.94
C THR A 33 -3.96 1.24 1.43
N GLU A 34 -4.97 1.89 0.83
CA GLU A 34 -4.97 2.13 -0.62
C GLU A 34 -3.76 2.96 -1.09
N GLU A 35 -3.17 3.79 -0.22
CA GLU A 35 -1.99 4.61 -0.54
C GLU A 35 -0.71 3.80 -0.71
N ASP A 36 -0.70 2.53 -0.25
CA ASP A 36 0.43 1.62 -0.46
C ASP A 36 0.55 1.14 -1.91
N PHE A 37 -0.51 1.28 -2.71
CA PHE A 37 -0.51 0.90 -4.13
C PHE A 37 -0.10 2.08 -5.01
N HIS A 38 0.86 1.88 -5.91
CA HIS A 38 1.29 2.91 -6.84
C HIS A 38 0.26 3.13 -7.96
N ALA A 39 -0.28 2.04 -8.53
CA ALA A 39 -1.19 2.15 -9.65
C ALA A 39 -2.61 2.52 -9.19
N THR A 40 -3.18 3.58 -9.77
CA THR A 40 -4.55 4.03 -9.46
C THR A 40 -5.59 2.91 -9.58
N ARG A 41 -5.47 2.05 -10.59
CA ARG A 41 -6.35 0.88 -10.76
C ARG A 41 -6.28 -0.10 -9.59
N HIS A 42 -5.09 -0.28 -9.00
CA HIS A 42 -4.91 -1.16 -7.85
C HIS A 42 -5.45 -0.54 -6.57
N LYS A 43 -5.29 0.78 -6.41
CA LYS A 43 -5.94 1.53 -5.32
C LYS A 43 -7.46 1.28 -5.31
N LEU A 44 -8.10 1.39 -6.47
CA LEU A 44 -9.54 1.16 -6.62
C LEU A 44 -9.96 -0.28 -6.30
N ILE A 45 -9.18 -1.27 -6.75
CA ILE A 45 -9.46 -2.69 -6.46
C ILE A 45 -9.30 -2.95 -4.95
N PHE A 46 -8.23 -2.46 -4.33
CA PHE A 46 -8.03 -2.59 -2.89
C PHE A 46 -9.15 -1.90 -2.10
N GLN A 47 -9.51 -0.68 -2.48
CA GLN A 47 -10.61 0.06 -1.86
C GLN A 47 -11.91 -0.76 -1.91
N ALA A 48 -12.23 -1.40 -3.04
CA ALA A 48 -13.42 -2.24 -3.16
C ALA A 48 -13.40 -3.42 -2.15
N ILE A 49 -12.23 -4.04 -1.96
CA ILE A 49 -12.03 -5.13 -0.98
C ILE A 49 -12.30 -4.62 0.44
N VAL A 50 -11.69 -3.50 0.84
CA VAL A 50 -11.89 -2.87 2.16
C VAL A 50 -13.36 -2.51 2.39
N ASP A 51 -14.02 -1.95 1.37
CA ASP A 51 -15.42 -1.53 1.44
C ASP A 51 -16.40 -2.72 1.58
N LEU A 52 -16.06 -3.88 1.00
CA LEU A 52 -16.83 -5.11 1.11
C LEU A 52 -16.60 -5.78 2.47
N ASP A 53 -15.33 -5.89 2.89
CA ASP A 53 -14.94 -6.47 4.17
C ASP A 53 -15.55 -5.68 5.35
N SER A 54 -15.48 -4.35 5.33
CA SER A 54 -16.11 -3.49 6.36
C SER A 54 -17.63 -3.65 6.48
N LYS A 55 -18.29 -4.17 5.44
CA LYS A 55 -19.72 -4.51 5.43
C LYS A 55 -19.99 -5.96 5.78
N ASN A 56 -18.97 -6.69 6.26
CA ASN A 56 -19.00 -8.14 6.48
C ASN A 56 -19.49 -8.91 5.24
N SER A 57 -19.20 -8.39 4.05
CA SER A 57 -19.55 -9.01 2.77
C SER A 57 -18.35 -9.77 2.21
N PRO A 58 -18.56 -10.92 1.55
CA PRO A 58 -17.48 -11.59 0.85
C PRO A 58 -16.88 -10.66 -0.23
N TYR A 59 -15.59 -10.84 -0.47
CA TYR A 59 -14.86 -10.19 -1.54
C TYR A 59 -14.11 -11.26 -2.33
N ASP A 60 -14.45 -11.34 -3.61
CA ASP A 60 -13.75 -12.11 -4.62
C ASP A 60 -13.71 -11.28 -5.90
N ALA A 61 -13.04 -11.77 -6.95
CA ALA A 61 -12.93 -11.02 -8.21
C ALA A 61 -14.28 -10.62 -8.83
N VAL A 62 -15.31 -11.46 -8.67
CA VAL A 62 -16.64 -11.17 -9.23
C VAL A 62 -17.31 -10.06 -8.43
N LEU A 63 -17.30 -10.16 -7.10
CA LEU A 63 -17.92 -9.18 -6.21
C LEU A 63 -17.20 -7.84 -6.23
N VAL A 64 -15.87 -7.86 -6.34
CA VAL A 64 -15.05 -6.65 -6.52
C VAL A 64 -15.37 -5.98 -7.85
N ASN A 65 -15.46 -6.74 -8.96
CA ASN A 65 -15.83 -6.17 -10.25
C ASN A 65 -17.25 -5.57 -10.21
N GLN A 66 -18.22 -6.26 -9.61
CA GLN A 66 -19.57 -5.74 -9.44
C GLN A 66 -19.59 -4.44 -8.62
N TRP A 67 -18.80 -4.36 -7.55
CA TRP A 67 -18.67 -3.15 -6.73
C TRP A 67 -18.11 -1.97 -7.55
N LEU A 68 -17.13 -2.23 -8.40
CA LEU A 68 -16.49 -1.25 -9.29
C LEU A 68 -17.47 -0.77 -10.37
N GLU A 69 -18.24 -1.66 -10.97
CA GLU A 69 -19.28 -1.33 -11.96
C GLU A 69 -20.36 -0.43 -11.36
N MET A 70 -20.89 -0.79 -10.18
CA MET A 70 -21.93 0.01 -9.50
C MET A 70 -21.49 1.45 -9.20
N ARG A 71 -20.18 1.70 -9.11
CA ARG A 71 -19.60 3.03 -8.85
C ARG A 71 -19.00 3.71 -10.08
N ASN A 72 -19.18 3.13 -11.26
CA ASN A 72 -18.58 3.60 -12.52
C ASN A 72 -17.04 3.67 -12.48
N TYR A 73 -16.40 2.77 -11.73
CA TYR A 73 -14.94 2.65 -11.64
C TYR A 73 -14.37 1.49 -12.44
N SER A 74 -15.21 0.64 -13.06
CA SER A 74 -14.75 -0.55 -13.79
C SER A 74 -13.70 -0.21 -14.86
N GLU A 75 -13.93 0.80 -15.70
CA GLU A 75 -12.97 1.21 -16.73
C GLU A 75 -11.64 1.72 -16.12
N ALA A 76 -11.73 2.52 -15.05
CA ALA A 76 -10.55 3.04 -14.34
C ALA A 76 -9.75 1.93 -13.63
N ALA A 77 -10.41 0.85 -13.22
CA ALA A 77 -9.78 -0.34 -12.66
C ALA A 77 -9.20 -1.28 -13.72
N GLY A 78 -9.41 -1.02 -15.02
CA GLY A 78 -8.94 -1.84 -16.14
C GLY A 78 -9.96 -2.86 -16.65
N GLY A 79 -11.19 -2.85 -16.12
CA GLY A 79 -12.28 -3.74 -16.48
C GLY A 79 -12.13 -5.16 -15.94
N GLU A 80 -13.19 -5.96 -16.13
CA GLU A 80 -13.25 -7.35 -15.66
C GLU A 80 -12.07 -8.20 -16.15
N GLN A 81 -11.66 -8.02 -17.41
CA GLN A 81 -10.55 -8.76 -18.00
C GLN A 81 -9.24 -8.55 -17.23
N TYR A 82 -9.00 -7.34 -16.72
CA TYR A 82 -7.78 -7.05 -15.97
C TYR A 82 -7.80 -7.72 -14.58
N ILE A 83 -8.95 -7.71 -13.90
CA ILE A 83 -9.11 -8.38 -12.60
C ILE A 83 -8.88 -9.90 -12.76
N MET A 84 -9.44 -10.50 -13.82
CA MET A 84 -9.22 -11.91 -14.13
C MET A 84 -7.75 -12.21 -14.48
N GLN A 85 -7.09 -11.29 -15.19
CA GLN A 85 -5.66 -11.42 -15.49
C GLN A 85 -4.82 -11.44 -14.21
N ILE A 86 -5.10 -10.56 -13.24
CA ILE A 86 -4.40 -10.54 -11.95
C ILE A 86 -4.43 -11.92 -11.28
N LEU A 87 -5.58 -12.60 -11.29
CA LEU A 87 -5.72 -13.93 -10.70
C LEU A 87 -4.90 -14.99 -11.45
N GLY A 88 -4.77 -14.87 -12.77
CA GLY A 88 -4.00 -15.79 -13.61
C GLY A 88 -2.48 -15.62 -13.45
N ASP A 89 -2.01 -14.39 -13.27
CA ASP A 89 -0.58 -14.06 -13.30
C ASP A 89 0.12 -14.27 -11.95
N ALA A 90 -0.62 -14.39 -10.84
CA ALA A 90 -0.05 -14.44 -9.48
C ALA A 90 -0.48 -15.65 -8.61
N PRO A 91 -0.50 -16.91 -9.11
CA PRO A 91 -1.00 -18.05 -8.33
C PRO A 91 -0.18 -18.37 -7.07
N SER A 92 1.11 -18.02 -7.05
CA SER A 92 1.96 -18.22 -5.87
C SER A 92 1.63 -17.26 -4.72
N SER A 93 0.90 -16.18 -4.98
CA SER A 93 0.56 -15.19 -3.96
C SER A 93 -0.51 -15.68 -2.99
N PHE A 94 -1.33 -16.63 -3.41
CA PHE A 94 -2.41 -17.22 -2.59
C PHE A 94 -1.92 -17.80 -1.27
N TYR A 95 -0.64 -18.19 -1.20
CA TYR A 95 -0.02 -18.79 -0.01
C TYR A 95 0.91 -17.85 0.75
N ASN A 96 1.16 -16.63 0.24
CA ASN A 96 2.21 -15.75 0.76
C ASN A 96 1.76 -14.29 0.89
N LEU A 97 0.46 -14.03 1.15
CA LEU A 97 -0.12 -12.69 1.22
C LEU A 97 0.71 -11.73 2.08
N VAL A 98 1.01 -12.12 3.33
CA VAL A 98 1.75 -11.27 4.28
C VAL A 98 3.11 -10.85 3.73
N SER A 99 3.88 -11.78 3.15
CA SER A 99 5.19 -11.46 2.58
C SER A 99 5.13 -10.55 1.36
N TYR A 100 4.06 -10.62 0.57
CA TYR A 100 3.84 -9.67 -0.53
C TYR A 100 3.40 -8.30 -0.01
N ALA A 101 2.58 -8.27 1.05
CA ALA A 101 2.15 -7.05 1.72
C ALA A 101 3.33 -6.30 2.38
N GLU A 102 4.22 -7.00 3.08
CA GLU A 102 5.44 -6.42 3.65
C GLU A 102 6.32 -5.78 2.56
N LYS A 103 6.55 -6.50 1.45
CA LYS A 103 7.30 -5.95 0.30
C LYS A 103 6.62 -4.73 -0.32
N LEU A 104 5.29 -4.72 -0.37
CA LEU A 104 4.56 -3.55 -0.84
C LEU A 104 4.75 -2.37 0.10
N LYS A 105 4.72 -2.62 1.42
CA LYS A 105 4.95 -1.61 2.45
C LYS A 105 6.35 -1.02 2.37
N ASP A 106 7.38 -1.85 2.19
CA ASP A 106 8.76 -1.41 1.98
C ASP A 106 8.87 -0.41 0.81
N LEU A 107 8.17 -0.68 -0.29
CA LEU A 107 8.12 0.20 -1.45
C LEU A 107 7.39 1.51 -1.12
N THR A 108 6.31 1.48 -0.34
CA THR A 108 5.64 2.69 0.14
C THR A 108 6.57 3.54 0.99
N THR A 109 7.24 2.96 1.97
CA THR A 109 8.19 3.65 2.84
C THR A 109 9.29 4.30 2.02
N CYS A 110 9.82 3.59 1.01
CA CYS A 110 10.81 4.15 0.10
C CYS A 110 10.27 5.36 -0.70
N ARG A 111 9.00 5.32 -1.14
CA ARG A 111 8.35 6.47 -1.82
C ARG A 111 8.16 7.66 -0.88
N GLN A 112 7.78 7.43 0.37
CA GLN A 112 7.64 8.47 1.38
C GLN A 112 8.98 9.15 1.67
N VAL A 113 10.04 8.36 1.87
CA VAL A 113 11.40 8.88 2.05
C VAL A 113 11.86 9.70 0.85
N GLU A 114 11.62 9.23 -0.38
CA GLU A 114 11.94 9.99 -1.60
C GLU A 114 11.18 11.32 -1.64
N ALA A 115 9.89 11.32 -1.30
CA ALA A 115 9.06 12.53 -1.28
C ALA A 115 9.58 13.56 -0.26
N GLU A 116 9.88 13.14 0.97
CA GLU A 116 10.44 14.03 1.99
C GLU A 116 11.83 14.56 1.59
N ALA A 117 12.70 13.71 1.07
CA ALA A 117 14.01 14.13 0.57
C ALA A 117 13.88 15.17 -0.55
N MET A 118 12.89 15.02 -1.43
CA MET A 118 12.62 15.99 -2.50
C MET A 118 12.19 17.35 -1.95
N LYS A 119 11.39 17.39 -0.86
CA LYS A 119 11.05 18.66 -0.20
C LYS A 119 12.30 19.37 0.31
N VAL A 120 13.21 18.64 0.96
CA VAL A 120 14.49 19.20 1.45
C VAL A 120 15.33 19.75 0.30
N ILE A 121 15.45 19.01 -0.80
CA ILE A 121 16.17 19.46 -2.01
C ILE A 121 15.55 20.74 -2.58
N ASN A 122 14.21 20.82 -2.64
CA ASN A 122 13.51 21.99 -3.15
C ASN A 122 13.72 23.22 -2.26
N HIS A 123 13.70 23.05 -0.93
CA HIS A 123 14.03 24.12 0.00
C HIS A 123 15.48 24.58 -0.16
N ALA A 124 16.44 23.67 -0.25
CA ALA A 124 17.85 24.00 -0.43
C ALA A 124 18.13 24.79 -1.73
N ARG A 125 17.34 24.56 -2.78
CA ARG A 125 17.42 25.32 -4.04
C ARG A 125 16.77 26.71 -3.95
N ASN A 126 15.94 26.96 -2.95
CA ASN A 126 15.32 28.27 -2.74
C ASN A 126 16.27 29.20 -1.97
N LEU A 127 16.96 30.07 -2.72
CA LEU A 127 17.96 31.00 -2.18
C LEU A 127 17.37 32.17 -1.38
N THR A 128 16.05 32.30 -1.29
CA THR A 128 15.39 33.33 -0.47
C THR A 128 15.08 32.86 0.95
N VAL A 129 15.25 31.56 1.23
CA VAL A 129 14.99 30.97 2.55
C VAL A 129 16.16 31.25 3.49
N SER A 130 15.87 31.62 4.74
CA SER A 130 16.93 31.88 5.71
C SER A 130 17.68 30.60 6.09
N ARG A 131 18.95 30.72 6.52
CA ARG A 131 19.72 29.56 7.02
C ARG A 131 18.99 28.79 8.12
N GLY A 132 18.35 29.49 9.05
CA GLY A 132 17.63 28.87 10.16
C GLY A 132 16.44 28.05 9.68
N GLU A 133 15.67 28.60 8.75
CA GLU A 133 14.51 27.94 8.16
C GLU A 133 14.90 26.74 7.29
N LEU A 134 16.01 26.83 6.54
CA LEU A 134 16.54 25.68 5.77
C LEU A 134 16.87 24.48 6.67
N VAL A 135 17.57 24.73 7.79
CA VAL A 135 17.93 23.66 8.74
C VAL A 135 16.69 23.10 9.41
N GLN A 136 15.75 23.96 9.80
CA GLN A 136 14.50 23.53 10.43
C GLN A 136 13.65 22.66 9.48
N ASN A 137 13.49 23.06 8.22
CA ASN A 137 12.71 22.31 7.24
C ASN A 137 13.31 20.91 7.00
N ALA A 138 14.64 20.81 6.97
CA ALA A 138 15.30 19.50 6.87
C ALA A 138 15.04 18.63 8.11
N GLN A 139 15.17 19.19 9.31
CA GLN A 139 14.92 18.46 10.56
C GLN A 139 13.48 17.96 10.68
N THR A 140 12.51 18.79 10.31
CA THR A 140 11.09 18.42 10.33
C THR A 140 10.80 17.28 9.35
N ALA A 141 11.28 17.37 8.10
CA ALA A 141 11.07 16.33 7.09
C ALA A 141 11.62 14.94 7.55
N PHE A 142 12.77 14.91 8.22
CA PHE A 142 13.31 13.66 8.78
C PHE A 142 12.61 13.19 10.05
N ALA A 143 12.03 14.10 10.83
CA ALA A 143 11.27 13.74 12.02
C ALA A 143 9.95 13.03 11.65
N ASP A 144 9.26 13.52 10.62
CA ASP A 144 7.98 12.97 10.17
C ASP A 144 8.12 11.52 9.66
N LEU A 145 9.26 11.17 9.08
CA LEU A 145 9.58 9.78 8.67
C LEU A 145 9.65 8.80 9.86
N ASN A 146 10.10 9.26 11.03
CA ASN A 146 10.23 8.41 12.22
C ASN A 146 8.87 8.15 12.90
N THR A 147 7.91 9.06 12.76
CA THR A 147 6.60 8.92 13.42
C THR A 147 5.70 7.87 12.77
N GLU A 148 5.83 7.65 11.46
CA GLU A 148 5.06 6.60 10.76
C GLU A 148 5.68 5.21 10.94
N SER A 149 7.00 5.11 11.05
CA SER A 149 7.72 3.84 11.34
C SER A 149 7.60 3.41 12.82
N GLY A 150 7.40 4.37 13.73
CA GLY A 150 7.27 4.12 15.17
C GLY A 150 5.97 3.41 15.56
N SER A 151 4.90 3.56 14.79
CA SER A 151 3.67 2.78 14.96
C SER A 151 3.87 1.30 14.63
N GLU A 152 4.62 0.97 13.58
CA GLU A 152 4.89 -0.43 13.18
C GLU A 152 5.74 -1.18 14.22
N SER A 153 6.75 -0.50 14.80
CA SER A 153 7.61 -1.11 15.82
C SER A 153 6.85 -1.50 17.10
N LEU A 154 5.77 -0.81 17.46
CA LEU A 154 4.94 -1.12 18.64
C LEU A 154 4.08 -2.38 18.45
N PHE A 155 3.69 -2.72 17.22
CA PHE A 155 2.89 -3.92 16.94
C PHE A 155 3.73 -5.20 17.02
N HIS A 156 4.97 -5.18 16.52
CA HIS A 156 5.85 -6.37 16.58
C HIS A 156 6.23 -6.80 18.00
N ILE A 157 6.32 -5.87 18.96
CA ILE A 157 6.63 -6.20 20.36
C ILE A 157 5.43 -6.85 21.06
N HIS A 158 4.20 -6.51 20.67
CA HIS A 158 2.99 -7.06 21.28
C HIS A 158 2.74 -8.51 20.85
N ASP A 159 3.00 -8.85 19.59
CA ASP A 159 2.88 -10.22 19.08
C ASP A 159 3.98 -11.15 19.61
N ALA A 160 5.21 -10.66 19.77
CA ALA A 160 6.29 -11.43 20.39
C ALA A 160 6.01 -11.75 21.87
N ALA A 161 5.32 -10.84 22.59
CA ALA A 161 4.94 -11.06 23.99
C ALA A 161 3.74 -12.00 24.15
N SER A 162 2.80 -12.00 23.20
CA SER A 162 1.58 -12.82 23.26
C SER A 162 1.80 -14.29 22.86
N ASN A 163 2.87 -14.60 22.12
CA ASN A 163 3.26 -15.96 21.72
C ASN A 163 4.19 -16.70 22.71
N THR A 164 4.37 -16.18 23.93
CA THR A 164 5.26 -16.79 24.95
C THR A 164 4.51 -17.42 26.14
N PHE A 165 3.22 -17.75 26.01
CA PHE A 165 2.48 -18.50 27.04
C PHE A 165 1.61 -19.60 26.46
#